data_AF-A1C5K6-F1
#
_entry.id   AF-A1C5K6-F1
#
_cell.length_a   1.000
_cell.length_b   1.000
_cell.length_c   1.000
_cell.angle_alpha   90.00
_cell.angle_beta   90.00
_cell.angle_gamma   90.00
#
_symmetry.space_group_name_H-M   'P 1'
#
loop_
_entity.id
_entity.type
_entity.pdbx_description
1 polymer ?
#
loop_
_entity_poly.entity_id
_entity_poly.type
_entity_poly.pdbx_seq_one_letter_code
_entity_poly.pdbx_strand_id
1 'polypeptide(L)'
;MTPGLTPLKQPIALRTEYLASNTTKIRVKQHSIRWSSGNFTVSTVPTDGSPAETLFTIDGDFGSWSQRRHVQDASGLPLFEISRKKLGVTWFVHLPGSKERDNAQPIATIVPQWHALKDKFDIHFKNAAGGDADLVLNVRGQDIWKCKTHVYHGDVLVMTSKLADMVSVYIPGKGPNWELEVAEGMDLSLASLVGVLLATLLYQSSYKGTAPESSGKHPALGGKEKEPLP
;
A
#
# COMPACT_ATOMS: atom_id res chain seq x y z
N MET A 1 -21.69 -2.25 -12.55
CA MET A 1 -21.76 -3.21 -11.42
C MET A 1 -20.36 -3.29 -10.83
N THR A 2 -20.20 -3.12 -9.52
CA THR A 2 -18.91 -3.37 -8.86
C THR A 2 -18.72 -4.90 -8.83
N PRO A 3 -17.59 -5.44 -9.30
CA PRO A 3 -17.34 -6.87 -9.19
C PRO A 3 -17.38 -7.27 -7.70
N GLY A 4 -18.11 -8.34 -7.38
CA GLY A 4 -18.18 -8.86 -6.01
C GLY A 4 -16.82 -9.40 -5.57
N LEU A 5 -16.42 -9.09 -4.33
CA LEU A 5 -15.23 -9.68 -3.73
C LEU A 5 -15.53 -11.11 -3.30
N THR A 6 -14.63 -12.03 -3.63
CA THR A 6 -14.75 -13.43 -3.20
C THR A 6 -13.97 -13.62 -1.90
N PRO A 7 -14.51 -14.33 -0.89
CA PRO A 7 -13.75 -14.71 0.30
C PRO A 7 -12.46 -15.44 -0.07
N LEU A 8 -11.37 -15.11 0.61
CA LEU A 8 -10.07 -15.70 0.32
C LEU A 8 -9.97 -17.11 0.89
N LYS A 9 -9.57 -18.07 0.04
CA LYS A 9 -9.29 -19.45 0.48
C LYS A 9 -8.10 -19.53 1.43
N GLN A 10 -7.13 -18.62 1.25
CA GLN A 10 -5.96 -18.49 2.10
C GLN A 10 -5.85 -17.02 2.51
N PRO A 11 -5.76 -16.72 3.82
CA PRO A 11 -5.67 -15.34 4.25
C PRO A 11 -4.39 -14.65 3.76
N ILE A 12 -4.47 -13.34 3.55
CA ILE A 12 -3.38 -12.49 3.04
C ILE A 12 -3.13 -11.39 4.06
N ALA A 13 -1.99 -11.42 4.75
CA ALA A 13 -1.70 -10.49 5.82
C ALA A 13 -0.24 -10.05 5.94
N LEU A 14 -0.05 -8.80 6.35
CA LEU A 14 1.16 -8.34 7.04
C LEU A 14 1.02 -8.54 8.55
N ARG A 15 -0.19 -8.33 9.08
CA ARG A 15 -0.56 -8.47 10.49
C ARG A 15 -1.80 -9.35 10.59
N THR A 16 -1.68 -10.51 11.22
CA THR A 16 -2.77 -11.50 11.30
C THR A 16 -3.89 -11.05 12.25
N GLU A 17 -3.61 -10.10 13.14
CA GLU A 17 -4.56 -9.58 14.12
C GLU A 17 -5.67 -8.72 13.49
N TYR A 18 -5.44 -8.20 12.28
CA TYR A 18 -6.38 -7.31 11.56
C TYR A 18 -6.98 -7.97 10.31
N LEU A 19 -7.08 -9.30 10.30
CA LEU A 19 -7.77 -10.04 9.25
C LEU A 19 -9.27 -9.69 9.25
N ALA A 20 -9.79 -9.35 8.08
CA ALA A 20 -11.22 -9.13 7.90
C ALA A 20 -11.99 -10.47 8.03
N SER A 21 -12.92 -10.56 8.97
CA SER A 21 -13.74 -11.76 9.20
C SER A 21 -14.89 -11.91 8.20
N ASN A 22 -15.21 -10.85 7.46
CA ASN A 22 -16.15 -10.80 6.36
C ASN A 22 -15.72 -9.72 5.37
N THR A 23 -16.42 -9.58 4.24
CA THR A 23 -16.21 -8.44 3.34
C THR A 23 -16.45 -7.14 4.09
N THR A 24 -15.38 -6.36 4.29
CA THR A 24 -15.39 -5.18 5.15
C THR A 24 -15.21 -3.91 4.31
N LYS A 25 -15.97 -2.85 4.63
CA LYS A 25 -15.75 -1.52 4.07
C LYS A 25 -15.03 -0.63 5.08
N ILE A 26 -13.87 -0.10 4.67
CA ILE A 26 -13.10 0.88 5.45
C ILE A 26 -12.95 2.17 4.67
N ARG A 27 -12.75 3.27 5.40
CA ARG A 27 -12.54 4.60 4.87
C ARG A 27 -11.13 5.07 5.21
N VAL A 28 -10.40 5.57 4.23
CA VAL A 28 -9.09 6.20 4.40
C VAL A 28 -9.22 7.69 4.10
N LYS A 29 -9.17 8.51 5.14
CA LYS A 29 -9.32 9.96 5.04
C LYS A 29 -8.00 10.66 5.29
N GLN A 30 -7.57 11.48 4.34
CA GLN A 30 -6.43 12.39 4.51
C GLN A 30 -6.90 13.73 5.11
N HIS A 31 -6.29 14.16 6.21
CA HIS A 31 -6.72 15.38 6.91
C HIS A 31 -6.03 16.66 6.41
N SER A 32 -4.85 16.56 5.78
CA SER A 32 -4.18 17.72 5.20
C SER A 32 -3.52 17.42 3.85
N ILE A 33 -3.60 18.38 2.92
CA ILE A 33 -2.86 18.33 1.65
C ILE A 33 -1.37 18.67 1.86
N ARG A 34 -0.97 19.19 3.04
CA ARG A 34 0.41 19.63 3.26
C ARG A 34 1.35 18.45 3.04
N TRP A 35 2.20 18.62 2.03
CA TRP A 35 3.10 17.64 1.43
C TRP A 35 4.00 16.92 2.45
N SER A 36 4.25 17.57 3.58
CA SER A 36 5.15 17.14 4.64
C SER A 36 4.46 16.40 5.80
N SER A 37 3.14 16.47 5.98
CA SER A 37 2.47 15.96 7.19
C SER A 37 1.11 15.33 6.88
N GLY A 38 1.05 14.54 5.80
CA GLY A 38 -0.19 13.88 5.39
C GLY A 38 -0.62 12.88 6.46
N ASN A 39 -1.40 13.34 7.43
CA ASN A 39 -1.99 12.51 8.46
C ASN A 39 -3.27 11.88 7.90
N PHE A 40 -3.45 10.60 8.19
CA PHE A 40 -4.62 9.86 7.78
C PHE A 40 -5.32 9.24 9.00
N THR A 41 -6.62 9.11 8.87
CA THR A 41 -7.41 8.22 9.72
C THR A 41 -8.02 7.15 8.84
N VAL A 42 -7.90 5.91 9.30
CA VAL A 42 -8.64 4.78 8.77
C VAL A 42 -9.76 4.44 9.72
N SER A 43 -10.99 4.35 9.22
CA SER A 43 -12.15 3.99 10.03
C SER A 43 -13.03 2.96 9.33
N THR A 44 -13.90 2.30 10.08
CA THR A 44 -15.03 1.59 9.49
C THR A 44 -15.95 2.58 8.75
N VAL A 45 -16.69 2.07 7.76
CA VAL A 45 -17.80 2.83 7.17
C VAL A 45 -19.05 2.58 8.03
N PRO A 46 -19.70 3.63 8.57
CA PRO A 46 -20.91 3.50 9.36
C PRO A 46 -21.96 2.64 8.66
N THR A 47 -22.49 1.66 9.38
CA THR A 47 -23.67 0.87 8.96
C THR A 47 -24.75 1.04 10.04
N ASP A 48 -25.99 1.28 9.63
CA ASP A 48 -27.18 1.29 10.50
C ASP A 48 -27.04 2.05 11.83
N GLY A 49 -26.67 3.34 11.76
CA GLY A 49 -26.68 4.25 12.91
C GLY A 49 -25.52 4.10 13.91
N SER A 50 -24.61 3.14 13.70
CA SER A 50 -23.36 3.06 14.46
C SER A 50 -22.38 4.17 14.05
N PRO A 51 -21.64 4.78 14.99
CA PRO A 51 -20.58 5.73 14.65
C PRO A 51 -19.43 5.01 13.93
N ALA A 52 -18.69 5.75 13.10
CA ALA A 52 -17.46 5.23 12.50
C ALA A 52 -16.44 4.95 13.61
N GLU A 53 -15.88 3.75 13.60
CA GLU A 53 -14.83 3.33 14.53
C GLU A 53 -13.46 3.54 13.88
N THR A 54 -12.54 4.20 14.56
CA THR A 54 -11.16 4.35 14.09
C THR A 54 -10.44 3.00 14.22
N LEU A 55 -9.84 2.54 13.13
CA LEU A 55 -9.02 1.33 13.10
C LEU A 55 -7.54 1.68 13.22
N PHE A 56 -7.10 2.68 12.45
CA PHE A 56 -5.69 3.06 12.37
C PHE A 56 -5.52 4.58 12.25
N THR A 57 -4.42 5.08 12.81
CA THR A 57 -3.92 6.43 12.57
C THR A 57 -2.58 6.35 11.84
N ILE A 58 -2.38 7.29 10.92
CA ILE A 58 -1.13 7.40 10.17
C ILE A 58 -0.62 8.81 10.30
N ASP A 59 0.54 8.98 10.91
CA ASP A 59 1.17 10.28 11.12
C ASP A 59 2.38 10.44 10.21
N GLY A 60 2.48 11.57 9.52
CA GLY A 60 3.60 11.88 8.63
C GLY A 60 4.63 12.80 9.30
N ASP A 61 5.91 12.52 9.07
CA ASP A 61 7.00 13.35 9.58
C ASP A 61 7.17 14.64 8.78
N PHE A 62 6.91 15.80 9.41
CA PHE A 62 7.05 17.10 8.76
C PHE A 62 8.48 17.35 8.25
N GLY A 63 8.61 17.65 6.96
CA GLY A 63 9.89 17.96 6.32
C GLY A 63 10.70 16.73 5.93
N SER A 64 10.14 15.51 6.07
CA SER A 64 10.83 14.27 5.72
C SER A 64 10.98 14.10 4.20
N TRP A 65 12.23 14.09 3.73
CA TRP A 65 12.55 13.78 2.33
C TRP A 65 12.21 12.34 1.95
N SER A 66 12.17 11.43 2.92
CA SER A 66 11.73 10.04 2.72
C SER A 66 10.21 9.89 2.82
N GLN A 67 9.45 10.96 3.04
CA GLN A 67 7.99 10.92 3.21
C GLN A 67 7.56 9.84 4.23
N ARG A 68 8.32 9.73 5.32
CA ARG A 68 8.12 8.70 6.36
C ARG A 68 6.77 8.89 7.06
N ARG A 69 6.09 7.77 7.31
CA ARG A 69 4.81 7.72 8.01
C ARG A 69 4.79 6.58 9.01
N HIS A 70 4.18 6.82 10.16
CA HIS A 70 4.04 5.87 11.25
C HIS A 70 2.60 5.41 11.32
N VAL A 71 2.37 4.10 11.23
CA VAL A 71 1.03 3.51 11.31
C VAL A 71 0.83 2.93 12.70
N GLN A 72 -0.26 3.32 13.35
CA GLN A 72 -0.64 2.88 14.68
C GLN A 72 -2.08 2.37 14.65
N ASP A 73 -2.41 1.44 15.55
CA ASP A 73 -3.80 1.03 15.76
C ASP A 73 -4.59 2.03 16.63
N ALA A 74 -5.86 1.72 16.87
CA ALA A 74 -6.75 2.55 17.69
C ALA A 74 -6.26 2.77 19.14
N SER A 75 -5.41 1.88 19.67
CA SER A 75 -4.81 2.00 21.00
C SER A 75 -3.54 2.86 21.02
N GLY A 76 -3.01 3.21 19.84
CA GLY A 76 -1.71 3.86 19.69
C GLY A 76 -0.54 2.86 19.61
N LEU A 77 -0.80 1.56 19.48
CA LEU A 77 0.26 0.57 19.29
C LEU A 77 0.87 0.74 17.89
N PRO A 78 2.20 0.96 17.78
CA PRO A 78 2.86 1.03 16.48
C PRO A 78 2.77 -0.32 15.75
N LEU A 79 2.33 -0.29 14.48
CA LEU A 79 2.19 -1.48 13.65
C LEU A 79 3.35 -1.63 12.66
N PHE A 80 3.66 -0.55 11.94
CA PHE A 80 4.75 -0.47 10.98
C PHE A 80 4.98 0.98 10.53
N GLU A 81 6.08 1.18 9.83
CA GLU A 81 6.48 2.46 9.27
C GLU A 81 6.58 2.35 7.75
N ILE A 82 6.06 3.35 7.05
CA ILE A 82 6.08 3.46 5.59
C ILE A 82 7.07 4.54 5.21
N SER A 83 8.03 4.25 4.35
CA SER A 83 8.99 5.25 3.88
C SER A 83 9.31 5.07 2.41
N ARG A 84 9.55 6.19 1.72
CA ARG A 84 10.06 6.22 0.36
C ARG A 84 11.58 6.29 0.38
N LYS A 85 12.25 5.58 -0.53
CA LYS A 85 13.69 5.75 -0.74
C LYS A 85 14.00 7.21 -1.09
N LYS A 86 14.99 7.82 -0.42
CA LYS A 86 15.43 9.20 -0.71
C LYS A 86 15.76 9.41 -2.20
N LEU A 87 16.33 8.39 -2.84
CA LEU A 87 16.60 8.34 -4.28
C LEU A 87 15.77 7.21 -4.90
N GLY A 88 14.70 7.57 -5.60
CA GLY A 88 13.80 6.64 -6.30
C GLY A 88 12.32 6.87 -5.98
N VAL A 89 11.48 5.94 -6.42
CA VAL A 89 10.02 5.94 -6.16
C VAL A 89 9.54 4.73 -5.38
N THR A 90 10.40 3.74 -5.14
CA THR A 90 10.07 2.55 -4.33
C THR A 90 9.79 2.96 -2.89
N TRP A 91 8.73 2.38 -2.33
CA TRP A 91 8.38 2.52 -0.92
C TRP A 91 8.66 1.22 -0.18
N PHE A 92 8.97 1.34 1.10
CA PHE A 92 9.29 0.24 1.98
C PHE A 92 8.43 0.33 3.23
N VAL A 93 8.06 -0.83 3.73
CA VAL A 93 7.35 -0.99 5.00
C VAL A 93 8.26 -1.75 5.95
N HIS A 94 8.46 -1.21 7.14
CA HIS A 94 9.29 -1.83 8.17
C HIS A 94 8.53 -1.98 9.48
N LEU A 95 8.93 -2.96 10.30
CA LEU A 95 8.42 -3.06 11.66
C LEU A 95 8.90 -1.87 12.52
N PRO A 96 8.10 -1.45 13.51
CA PRO A 96 8.47 -0.35 14.39
C PRO A 96 9.81 -0.61 15.09
N GLY A 97 10.63 0.42 15.24
CA GLY A 97 11.91 0.32 15.93
C GLY A 97 13.04 -0.31 15.12
N SER A 98 12.78 -0.76 13.89
CA SER A 98 13.85 -1.13 12.96
C SER A 98 14.65 0.12 12.58
N LYS A 99 15.92 0.21 12.98
CA LYS A 99 16.76 1.35 12.64
C LYS A 99 17.29 1.18 11.22
N GLU A 100 17.18 2.22 10.39
CA GLU A 100 17.77 2.25 9.03
C GLU A 100 19.27 1.91 8.99
N ARG A 101 19.99 2.05 10.13
CA ARG A 101 21.41 1.69 10.23
C ARG A 101 21.68 0.18 10.25
N ASP A 102 20.68 -0.65 10.54
CA ASP A 102 20.87 -2.08 10.78
C ASP A 102 20.56 -2.95 9.55
N ASN A 103 20.38 -2.36 8.35
CA ASN A 103 19.91 -3.08 7.14
C ASN A 103 18.66 -3.94 7.43
N ALA A 104 17.75 -3.44 8.27
CA ALA A 104 16.53 -4.15 8.59
C ALA A 104 15.75 -4.42 7.30
N GLN A 105 15.52 -5.69 6.99
CA GLN A 105 14.79 -6.05 5.78
C GLN A 105 13.35 -5.51 5.88
N PRO A 106 12.83 -4.88 4.82
CA PRO A 106 11.45 -4.44 4.80
C PRO A 106 10.51 -5.65 4.83
N ILE A 107 9.42 -5.55 5.59
CA ILE A 107 8.37 -6.57 5.59
C ILE A 107 7.50 -6.48 4.33
N ALA A 108 7.46 -5.31 3.68
CA ALA A 108 6.87 -5.14 2.36
C ALA A 108 7.64 -4.10 1.52
N THR A 109 7.69 -4.33 0.22
CA THR A 109 8.25 -3.41 -0.77
C THR A 109 7.17 -3.05 -1.78
N ILE A 110 6.86 -1.77 -1.92
CA ILE A 110 5.93 -1.27 -2.94
C ILE A 110 6.71 -0.70 -4.11
N VAL A 111 6.41 -1.21 -5.29
CA VAL A 111 7.12 -0.92 -6.53
C VAL A 111 6.17 -0.19 -7.47
N PRO A 112 6.22 1.15 -7.54
CA PRO A 112 5.49 1.88 -8.57
C PRO A 112 5.89 1.42 -9.96
N GLN A 113 4.90 1.24 -10.82
CA GLN A 113 5.09 0.92 -12.22
C GLN A 113 4.66 2.11 -13.06
N TRP A 114 5.44 2.40 -14.09
CA TRP A 114 5.06 3.46 -15.00
C TRP A 114 3.77 3.09 -15.73
N HIS A 115 2.81 4.01 -15.71
CA HIS A 115 1.61 3.98 -16.53
C HIS A 115 1.17 5.42 -16.78
N ALA A 116 0.88 5.77 -18.03
CA ALA A 116 0.66 7.16 -18.42
C ALA A 116 -0.54 7.83 -17.70
N LEU A 117 -1.60 7.07 -17.41
CA LEU A 117 -2.89 7.63 -16.99
C LEU A 117 -3.52 6.99 -15.74
N LYS A 118 -2.92 5.94 -15.18
CA LYS A 118 -3.60 5.10 -14.17
C LYS A 118 -2.63 4.75 -13.07
N ASP A 119 -3.16 4.52 -11.88
CA ASP A 119 -2.36 3.98 -10.78
C ASP A 119 -1.89 2.58 -11.14
N LYS A 120 -0.60 2.31 -10.94
CA LYS A 120 -0.02 1.00 -11.18
C LYS A 120 1.15 0.80 -10.25
N PHE A 121 1.03 -0.15 -9.34
CA PHE A 121 2.13 -0.57 -8.48
C PHE A 121 1.93 -2.00 -8.00
N ASP A 122 3.02 -2.65 -7.65
CA ASP A 122 3.00 -3.99 -7.06
C ASP A 122 3.49 -3.92 -5.61
N ILE A 123 2.93 -4.75 -4.74
CA ILE A 123 3.34 -4.88 -3.34
C ILE A 123 3.91 -6.27 -3.16
N HIS A 124 5.19 -6.36 -2.80
CA HIS A 124 5.90 -7.61 -2.50
C HIS A 124 6.08 -7.73 -1.00
N PHE A 125 5.69 -8.85 -0.40
CA PHE A 125 5.82 -9.08 1.04
C PHE A 125 5.77 -10.56 1.38
N LYS A 126 6.16 -10.92 2.60
CA LYS A 126 5.97 -12.27 3.14
C LYS A 126 4.60 -12.36 3.81
N ASN A 127 3.80 -13.32 3.39
CA ASN A 127 2.46 -13.51 3.93
C ASN A 127 2.51 -14.11 5.34
N ALA A 128 2.30 -13.27 6.36
CA ALA A 128 2.31 -13.68 7.76
C ALA A 128 1.22 -14.72 8.10
N ALA A 129 0.12 -14.75 7.34
CA ALA A 129 -0.95 -15.73 7.53
C ALA A 129 -0.74 -17.05 6.76
N GLY A 130 0.23 -17.11 5.85
CA GLY A 130 0.44 -18.22 4.91
C GLY A 130 1.77 -18.94 5.08
N GLY A 131 2.40 -18.86 6.26
CA GLY A 131 3.71 -19.48 6.52
C GLY A 131 4.87 -18.76 5.83
N ASP A 132 4.81 -17.43 5.77
CA ASP A 132 5.86 -16.54 5.25
C ASP A 132 6.21 -16.72 3.76
N ALA A 133 5.29 -17.28 2.98
CA ALA A 133 5.43 -17.34 1.53
C ALA A 133 5.49 -15.94 0.91
N ASP A 134 6.38 -15.72 -0.05
CA ASP A 134 6.46 -14.47 -0.81
C ASP A 134 5.19 -14.30 -1.66
N LEU A 135 4.54 -13.14 -1.51
CA LEU A 135 3.29 -12.80 -2.17
C LEU A 135 3.42 -11.48 -2.91
N VAL A 136 2.73 -11.37 -4.05
CA VAL A 136 2.62 -10.14 -4.83
C VAL A 136 1.16 -9.72 -4.97
N LEU A 137 0.84 -8.51 -4.51
CA LEU A 137 -0.44 -7.86 -4.83
C LEU A 137 -0.26 -6.88 -5.99
N ASN A 138 -1.12 -6.98 -6.98
CA ASN A 138 -1.13 -6.13 -8.15
C ASN A 138 -2.19 -5.03 -8.01
N VAL A 139 -1.75 -3.79 -7.85
CA VAL A 139 -2.64 -2.63 -7.74
C VAL A 139 -2.79 -1.97 -9.11
N ARG A 140 -4.03 -1.90 -9.60
CA ARG A 140 -4.36 -1.52 -10.97
C ARG A 140 -5.51 -0.52 -11.01
N GLY A 141 -5.21 0.71 -11.42
CA GLY A 141 -6.21 1.74 -11.68
C GLY A 141 -7.17 1.31 -12.80
N GLN A 142 -8.44 1.66 -12.64
CA GLN A 142 -9.51 1.25 -13.54
C GLN A 142 -9.91 2.38 -14.50
N ASP A 143 -9.78 3.63 -14.06
CA ASP A 143 -10.10 4.82 -14.85
C ASP A 143 -8.95 5.83 -14.90
N ILE A 144 -9.01 6.74 -15.87
CA ILE A 144 -8.00 7.78 -16.11
C ILE A 144 -8.07 8.93 -15.08
N TRP A 145 -9.16 9.00 -14.32
CA TRP A 145 -9.37 10.00 -13.27
C TRP A 145 -8.79 9.53 -11.93
N LYS A 146 -8.15 8.35 -11.90
CA LYS A 146 -7.60 7.71 -10.68
C LYS A 146 -8.63 7.63 -9.56
N CYS A 147 -9.90 7.39 -9.90
CA CYS A 147 -10.99 7.37 -8.95
C CYS A 147 -11.37 5.95 -8.50
N LYS A 148 -10.99 4.94 -9.27
CA LYS A 148 -11.21 3.53 -8.95
C LYS A 148 -9.93 2.74 -9.18
N THR A 149 -9.60 1.91 -8.22
CA THR A 149 -8.47 1.00 -8.31
C THR A 149 -8.87 -0.37 -7.79
N HIS A 150 -8.35 -1.41 -8.42
CA HIS A 150 -8.53 -2.80 -8.02
C HIS A 150 -7.20 -3.36 -7.55
N VAL A 151 -7.25 -4.23 -6.55
CA VAL A 151 -6.11 -4.96 -6.02
C VAL A 151 -6.34 -6.44 -6.26
N TYR A 152 -5.35 -7.08 -6.88
CA TYR A 152 -5.40 -8.48 -7.24
C TYR A 152 -4.31 -9.29 -6.55
N HIS A 153 -4.62 -10.54 -6.22
CA HIS A 153 -3.64 -11.58 -5.90
C HIS A 153 -3.74 -12.65 -7.00
N GLY A 154 -2.74 -12.71 -7.89
CA GLY A 154 -2.90 -13.44 -9.15
C GLY A 154 -4.09 -12.89 -9.94
N ASP A 155 -5.05 -13.74 -10.29
CA ASP A 155 -6.28 -13.36 -11.00
C ASP A 155 -7.47 -13.06 -10.06
N VAL A 156 -7.26 -13.17 -8.73
CA VAL A 156 -8.33 -12.98 -7.74
C VAL A 156 -8.39 -11.51 -7.31
N LEU A 157 -9.57 -10.89 -7.45
CA LEU A 157 -9.83 -9.54 -6.93
C LEU A 157 -10.03 -9.59 -5.42
N VAL A 158 -9.13 -8.96 -4.67
CA VAL A 158 -9.11 -9.03 -3.20
C VAL A 158 -9.52 -7.74 -2.52
N MET A 159 -9.47 -6.62 -3.25
CA MET A 159 -9.91 -5.32 -2.76
C MET A 159 -10.29 -4.41 -3.92
N THR A 160 -11.31 -3.58 -3.71
CA THR A 160 -11.60 -2.44 -4.58
C THR A 160 -11.46 -1.15 -3.79
N SER A 161 -11.07 -0.08 -4.46
CA SER A 161 -11.05 1.25 -3.89
C SER A 161 -11.80 2.22 -4.78
N LYS A 162 -12.46 3.18 -4.14
CA LYS A 162 -13.17 4.28 -4.79
C LYS A 162 -12.86 5.58 -4.07
N LEU A 163 -12.54 6.61 -4.82
CA LEU A 163 -12.49 7.97 -4.31
C LEU A 163 -13.93 8.44 -4.01
N ALA A 164 -14.22 8.65 -2.73
CA ALA A 164 -15.56 8.95 -2.23
C ALA A 164 -16.01 10.38 -2.57
N ASP A 165 -15.07 11.32 -2.59
CA ASP A 165 -15.31 12.73 -2.91
C ASP A 165 -14.27 13.22 -3.92
N MET A 166 -14.59 13.07 -5.22
CA MET A 166 -13.72 13.55 -6.30
C MET A 166 -13.53 15.07 -6.27
N VAL A 167 -14.54 15.82 -5.82
CA VAL A 167 -14.50 17.29 -5.78
C VAL A 167 -13.51 17.76 -4.72
N SER A 168 -13.42 17.07 -3.58
CA SER A 168 -12.49 17.42 -2.50
C SER A 168 -11.03 17.53 -2.95
N VAL A 169 -10.62 16.73 -3.94
CA VAL A 169 -9.25 16.71 -4.48
C VAL A 169 -8.87 18.04 -5.12
N TYR A 170 -9.85 18.80 -5.62
CA TYR A 170 -9.66 20.11 -6.24
C TYR A 170 -9.85 21.29 -5.28
N ILE A 171 -10.33 21.04 -4.05
CA ILE A 171 -10.54 22.08 -3.05
C ILE A 171 -9.26 22.25 -2.22
N PRO A 172 -8.61 23.45 -2.26
CA PRO A 172 -7.44 23.71 -1.43
C PRO A 172 -7.73 23.44 0.05
N GLY A 173 -6.84 22.68 0.69
CA GLY A 173 -6.94 22.33 2.11
C GLY A 173 -7.77 21.07 2.44
N LYS A 174 -8.51 20.49 1.50
CA LYS A 174 -9.21 19.20 1.71
C LYS A 174 -8.42 18.03 1.14
N GLY A 175 -8.11 17.04 1.98
CA GLY A 175 -7.47 15.81 1.52
C GLY A 175 -8.46 14.83 0.88
N PRO A 176 -7.99 13.91 0.03
CA PRO A 176 -8.82 12.86 -0.56
C PRO A 176 -9.41 11.93 0.51
N ASN A 177 -10.58 11.40 0.20
CA ASN A 177 -11.26 10.40 1.00
C ASN A 177 -11.53 9.15 0.14
N TRP A 178 -10.99 8.01 0.55
CA TRP A 178 -11.14 6.74 -0.15
C TRP A 178 -12.02 5.79 0.62
N GLU A 179 -12.92 5.10 -0.07
CA GLU A 179 -13.64 3.95 0.45
C GLU A 179 -13.06 2.70 -0.17
N LEU A 180 -12.67 1.76 0.68
CA LEU A 180 -12.05 0.51 0.32
C LEU A 180 -13.02 -0.60 0.70
N GLU A 181 -13.32 -1.49 -0.24
CA GLU A 181 -14.00 -2.75 0.02
C GLU A 181 -12.93 -3.84 0.04
N VAL A 182 -12.84 -4.57 1.14
CA VAL A 182 -11.76 -5.53 1.44
C VAL A 182 -12.37 -6.92 1.57
N ALA A 183 -11.81 -7.90 0.88
CA ALA A 183 -12.29 -9.27 0.92
C ALA A 183 -12.10 -9.90 2.31
N GLU A 184 -13.00 -10.82 2.66
CA GLU A 184 -12.82 -11.70 3.82
C GLU A 184 -11.48 -12.43 3.74
N GLY A 185 -10.73 -12.45 4.85
CA GLY A 185 -9.40 -13.03 4.95
C GLY A 185 -8.26 -12.11 4.50
N MET A 186 -8.53 -10.86 4.09
CA MET A 186 -7.49 -9.87 3.82
C MET A 186 -7.26 -8.97 5.03
N ASP A 187 -5.99 -8.65 5.29
CA ASP A 187 -5.56 -7.75 6.36
C ASP A 187 -5.95 -6.29 6.10
N LEU A 188 -6.70 -5.70 7.04
CA LEU A 188 -7.16 -4.31 6.97
C LEU A 188 -6.01 -3.30 7.08
N SER A 189 -4.91 -3.63 7.76
CA SER A 189 -3.72 -2.76 7.83
C SER A 189 -2.97 -2.72 6.49
N LEU A 190 -2.90 -3.85 5.78
CA LEU A 190 -2.40 -3.93 4.40
C LEU A 190 -3.32 -3.18 3.41
N ALA A 191 -4.64 -3.31 3.56
CA ALA A 191 -5.59 -2.52 2.75
C ALA A 191 -5.42 -1.01 3.02
N SER A 192 -5.20 -0.62 4.27
CA SER A 192 -4.93 0.76 4.67
C SER A 192 -3.67 1.33 4.03
N LEU A 193 -2.60 0.53 3.99
CA LEU A 193 -1.36 0.88 3.28
C LEU A 193 -1.63 1.20 1.81
N VAL A 194 -2.44 0.39 1.11
CA VAL A 194 -2.84 0.65 -0.28
C VAL A 194 -3.57 2.00 -0.37
N GLY A 195 -4.56 2.26 0.49
CA GLY A 195 -5.32 3.51 0.50
C GLY A 195 -4.44 4.76 0.72
N VAL A 196 -3.50 4.69 1.67
CA VAL A 196 -2.53 5.76 1.93
C VAL A 196 -1.63 6.02 0.72
N LEU A 197 -1.18 4.95 0.05
CA LEU A 197 -0.37 5.08 -1.16
C LEU A 197 -1.17 5.63 -2.34
N LEU A 198 -2.43 5.24 -2.54
CA LEU A 198 -3.30 5.82 -3.56
C LEU A 198 -3.47 7.33 -3.35
N ALA A 199 -3.77 7.76 -2.13
CA ALA A 199 -3.86 9.18 -1.80
C ALA A 199 -2.54 9.93 -2.03
N THR A 200 -1.41 9.29 -1.71
CA THR A 200 -0.07 9.88 -1.91
C THR A 200 0.29 10.01 -3.39
N LEU A 201 0.02 8.97 -4.18
CA LEU A 201 0.37 8.88 -5.60
C LEU A 201 -0.61 9.62 -6.51
N LEU A 202 -1.81 9.97 -6.02
CA LEU A 202 -2.77 10.80 -6.73
C LEU A 202 -2.13 12.10 -7.22
N TYR A 203 -1.28 12.71 -6.39
CA TYR A 203 -0.61 13.99 -6.67
C TYR A 203 0.83 13.85 -7.18
N GLN A 204 1.36 12.64 -7.33
CA GLN A 204 2.73 12.41 -7.81
C GLN A 204 2.71 11.85 -9.24
N SER A 205 3.57 12.36 -10.12
CA SER A 205 3.79 11.75 -11.44
C SER A 205 4.53 10.42 -11.27
N SER A 206 4.06 9.38 -11.96
CA SER A 206 4.54 8.01 -11.79
C SER A 206 5.86 7.81 -12.54
N TYR A 207 6.98 7.70 -11.83
CA TYR A 207 8.21 7.09 -12.36
C TYR A 207 8.23 5.59 -12.04
N LYS A 208 9.07 4.81 -12.73
CA LYS A 208 9.19 3.36 -12.50
C LYS A 208 10.10 3.08 -11.29
N GLY A 209 9.63 2.24 -10.36
CA GLY A 209 10.39 1.74 -9.21
C GLY A 209 11.17 0.48 -9.52
N THR A 210 11.97 0.05 -8.53
CA THR A 210 12.77 -1.18 -8.60
C THR A 210 12.17 -2.23 -7.67
N ALA A 211 11.99 -3.45 -8.18
CA ALA A 211 11.54 -4.60 -7.40
C ALA A 211 12.67 -5.16 -6.51
N PRO A 212 12.35 -5.84 -5.38
CA PRO A 212 13.35 -6.52 -4.59
C PRO A 212 14.02 -7.65 -5.40
N GLU A 213 15.30 -7.93 -5.12
CA GLU A 213 15.99 -9.08 -5.71
C GLU A 213 15.45 -10.36 -5.07
N SER A 214 14.97 -11.31 -5.89
CA SER A 214 14.59 -12.63 -5.40
C SER A 214 15.81 -13.34 -4.81
N SER A 215 15.72 -13.86 -3.59
CA SER A 215 16.76 -14.67 -2.94
C SER A 215 16.86 -16.06 -3.59
N GLY A 216 17.29 -16.10 -4.85
CA GLY A 216 17.29 -17.30 -5.68
C GLY A 216 18.05 -17.07 -6.99
N LYS A 217 19.35 -16.78 -6.92
CA LYS A 217 20.27 -17.00 -8.05
C LYS A 217 21.43 -17.87 -7.58
N HIS A 218 21.38 -19.13 -7.98
CA HIS A 218 22.59 -19.94 -8.16
C HIS A 218 23.50 -19.21 -9.17
N PRO A 219 24.81 -19.05 -8.90
CA PRO A 219 25.70 -18.40 -9.87
C PRO A 219 25.89 -19.33 -11.07
N ALA A 220 25.39 -18.91 -12.23
CA ALA A 220 25.75 -19.52 -13.50
C ALA A 220 27.21 -19.20 -13.80
N LEU A 221 28.03 -20.26 -13.86
CA LEU A 221 29.37 -20.29 -14.40
C LEU A 221 29.35 -19.98 -15.91
N GLY A 222 30.41 -19.32 -16.39
CA GLY A 222 30.75 -19.23 -17.82
C GLY A 222 30.53 -17.82 -18.38
N GLY A 223 31.49 -17.16 -19.03
CA GLY A 223 32.84 -17.49 -19.45
C GLY A 223 33.33 -16.24 -20.17
N LYS A 224 34.54 -15.78 -19.88
CA LYS A 224 35.13 -14.62 -20.56
C LYS A 224 35.46 -15.03 -22.00
N GLU A 225 34.80 -14.44 -22.97
CA GLU A 225 35.28 -14.43 -24.36
C GLU A 225 35.84 -13.02 -24.64
N LYS A 226 37.13 -12.98 -24.98
CA LYS A 226 37.84 -11.78 -25.43
C LYS A 226 37.57 -11.61 -26.92
N GLU A 227 37.05 -10.46 -27.35
CA GLU A 227 37.18 -10.01 -28.74
C GLU A 227 38.59 -9.43 -28.98
N PRO A 228 39.24 -9.72 -30.12
CA PRO A 228 40.33 -8.91 -30.64
C PRO A 228 39.77 -7.82 -31.57
N LEU A 229 40.24 -6.58 -31.39
CA LEU A 229 40.06 -5.48 -32.33
C LEU A 229 41.05 -5.61 -33.51
N PRO A 230 40.67 -5.13 -34.71
CA PRO A 230 41.56 -5.03 -35.87
C PRO A 230 42.64 -3.94 -35.71
#